data_AF-A0A3P3E4V7-F1
#
_entry.id   AF-A0A3P3E4V7-F1
#
_cell.length_a   1.000
_cell.length_b   1.000
_cell.length_c   1.000
_cell.angle_alpha   90.00
_cell.angle_beta   90.00
_cell.angle_gamma   90.00
#
_symmetry.space_group_name_H-M   'P 1'
#
loop_
_entity.id
_entity.type
_entity.pdbx_description
1 polymer ?
#
loop_
_entity_poly.entity_id
_entity_poly.type
_entity_poly.pdbx_seq_one_letter_code
_entity_poly.pdbx_strand_id
1 'polypeptide(L)'
;EPPLIWQMIASNDVAAYNIPSGVLFDMHREAAAKRPGVITKIGLDTFADPNRQGCAMNAAAEARPVVRKIQFYGEEYLYFKAIAPQVAIIRATTADERGNLTYEHEGAYLGGLDQALAAHNNGGIVIAQVKRITKDGSMRPHDVRVPGILVDYVVVDPDQKQTTQTLYDPAISGEIFRPLE
;
A
#
# COMPACT_ATOMS: atom_id res chain seq x y z
N GLU A 1 -5.70 5.15 26.60
CA GLU A 1 -5.70 3.71 26.29
C GLU A 1 -5.08 3.50 24.90
N PRO A 2 -4.39 2.37 24.65
CA PRO A 2 -3.87 2.08 23.32
C PRO A 2 -5.02 1.89 22.31
N PRO A 3 -4.82 2.18 21.00
CA PRO A 3 -5.83 1.95 19.96
C PRO A 3 -6.35 0.51 19.98
N LEU A 4 -7.63 0.31 19.66
CA LEU A 4 -8.29 -1.01 19.74
C LEU A 4 -7.53 -2.10 18.98
N ILE A 5 -6.98 -1.78 17.80
CA ILE A 5 -6.19 -2.73 17.01
C ILE A 5 -4.93 -3.22 17.76
N TRP A 6 -4.28 -2.37 18.57
CA TRP A 6 -3.11 -2.79 19.38
C TRP A 6 -3.52 -3.73 20.50
N GLN A 7 -4.68 -3.52 21.10
CA GLN A 7 -5.21 -4.41 22.12
C GLN A 7 -5.45 -5.80 21.51
N MET A 8 -6.09 -5.86 20.32
CA MET A 8 -6.34 -7.12 19.59
C MET A 8 -5.05 -7.85 19.19
N ILE A 9 -4.00 -7.11 18.80
CA ILE A 9 -2.69 -7.71 18.50
C ILE A 9 -2.09 -8.34 19.76
N ALA A 10 -2.12 -7.61 20.88
CA ALA A 10 -1.55 -8.05 22.16
C ALA A 10 -2.32 -9.21 22.80
N SER A 11 -3.65 -9.23 22.66
CA SER A 11 -4.51 -10.33 23.12
C SER A 11 -4.51 -11.55 22.19
N ASN A 12 -3.77 -11.49 21.06
CA ASN A 12 -3.69 -12.56 20.06
C ASN A 12 -5.04 -12.85 19.35
N ASP A 13 -5.95 -11.87 19.31
CA ASP A 13 -7.26 -11.97 18.65
C ASP A 13 -7.14 -11.89 17.12
N VAL A 14 -6.08 -11.26 16.62
CA VAL A 14 -5.77 -11.14 15.19
C VAL A 14 -4.33 -11.56 14.91
N ALA A 15 -4.10 -12.29 13.82
CA ALA A 15 -2.75 -12.55 13.34
C ALA A 15 -2.11 -11.25 12.84
N ALA A 16 -0.95 -10.89 13.39
CA ALA A 16 -0.25 -9.66 13.05
C ALA A 16 1.19 -9.92 12.57
N TYR A 17 1.56 -9.28 11.47
CA TYR A 17 2.88 -9.40 10.86
C TYR A 17 3.49 -8.02 10.66
N ASN A 18 4.77 -7.88 11.00
CA ASN A 18 5.55 -6.68 10.70
C ASN A 18 6.44 -6.93 9.47
N ILE A 19 5.88 -6.79 8.27
CA ILE A 19 6.63 -7.05 7.03
C ILE A 19 7.40 -5.78 6.62
N PRO A 20 8.69 -5.87 6.22
CA PRO A 20 9.42 -4.71 5.69
C PRO A 20 8.62 -4.02 4.56
N SER A 21 8.39 -2.72 4.67
CA SER A 21 7.44 -1.99 3.81
C SER A 21 7.74 -2.11 2.32
N GLY A 22 9.01 -2.04 1.91
CA GLY A 22 9.41 -2.25 0.52
C GLY A 22 9.04 -3.64 0.00
N VAL A 23 9.25 -4.68 0.82
CA VAL A 23 8.85 -6.05 0.49
C VAL A 23 7.33 -6.17 0.40
N LEU A 24 6.58 -5.50 1.27
CA LEU A 24 5.12 -5.51 1.22
C LEU A 24 4.57 -4.87 -0.07
N PHE A 25 5.17 -3.77 -0.54
CA PHE A 25 4.80 -3.20 -1.84
C PHE A 25 5.15 -4.14 -2.99
N ASP A 26 6.33 -4.77 -2.95
CA ASP A 26 6.69 -5.79 -3.92
C ASP A 26 5.70 -6.98 -3.90
N MET A 27 5.24 -7.43 -2.74
CA MET A 27 4.24 -8.51 -2.64
C MET A 27 2.94 -8.17 -3.38
N HIS A 28 2.47 -6.92 -3.32
CA HIS A 28 1.32 -6.46 -4.10
C HIS A 28 1.63 -6.42 -5.60
N ARG A 29 2.83 -5.95 -5.99
CA ARG A 29 3.28 -5.97 -7.39
C ARG A 29 3.40 -7.39 -7.96
N GLU A 30 3.86 -8.35 -7.17
CA GLU A 30 3.89 -9.77 -7.55
C GLU A 30 2.45 -10.32 -7.70
N ALA A 31 1.55 -10.00 -6.77
CA ALA A 31 0.16 -10.41 -6.83
C ALA A 31 -0.56 -9.85 -8.06
N ALA A 32 -0.33 -8.58 -8.40
CA ALA A 32 -0.85 -7.93 -9.60
C ALA A 32 -0.41 -8.65 -10.88
N ALA A 33 0.85 -9.07 -10.92
CA ALA A 33 1.45 -9.76 -12.07
C ALA A 33 1.23 -11.29 -12.07
N LYS A 34 0.42 -11.82 -11.14
CA LYS A 34 0.19 -13.27 -10.96
C LYS A 34 1.47 -14.07 -10.73
N ARG A 35 2.47 -13.44 -10.14
CA ARG A 35 3.73 -14.06 -9.75
C ARG A 35 3.62 -14.60 -8.33
N PRO A 36 4.36 -15.68 -8.00
CA PRO A 36 4.12 -16.43 -6.77
C PRO A 36 4.51 -15.66 -5.49
N GLY A 37 5.47 -14.75 -5.59
CA GLY A 37 5.98 -14.01 -4.44
C GLY A 37 7.32 -13.32 -4.71
N VAL A 38 7.83 -12.65 -3.69
CA VAL A 38 9.07 -11.87 -3.71
C VAL A 38 10.23 -12.74 -3.23
N ILE A 39 11.33 -12.75 -3.97
CA ILE A 39 12.62 -13.33 -3.55
C ILE A 39 13.58 -12.18 -3.23
N THR A 40 14.10 -12.11 -2.00
CA THR A 40 14.93 -10.99 -1.56
C THR A 40 15.86 -11.37 -0.41
N LYS A 41 16.98 -10.65 -0.25
CA LYS A 41 17.84 -10.76 0.94
C LYS A 41 17.39 -9.83 2.08
N ILE A 42 16.45 -8.92 1.81
CA ILE A 42 15.95 -7.97 2.81
C ILE A 42 15.28 -8.72 3.95
N GLY A 43 15.82 -8.56 5.15
CA GLY A 43 15.30 -9.16 6.37
C GLY A 43 16.07 -10.39 6.90
N LEU A 44 17.03 -10.92 6.13
CA LEU A 44 17.94 -11.97 6.64
C LEU A 44 18.60 -11.52 7.95
N ASP A 45 18.70 -12.45 8.90
CA ASP A 45 19.28 -12.21 10.22
C ASP A 45 18.60 -11.10 11.05
N THR A 46 17.37 -10.72 10.67
CA THR A 46 16.52 -9.81 11.46
C THR A 46 15.28 -10.54 11.96
N PHE A 47 14.35 -9.82 12.58
CA PHE A 47 13.07 -10.38 13.01
C PHE A 47 12.19 -10.89 11.84
N ALA A 48 12.47 -10.44 10.60
CA ALA A 48 11.81 -10.94 9.40
C ALA A 48 12.31 -12.32 8.96
N ASP A 49 13.46 -12.77 9.49
CA ASP A 49 14.03 -14.08 9.20
C ASP A 49 13.17 -15.19 9.86
N PRO A 50 12.76 -16.25 9.13
CA PRO A 50 11.98 -17.35 9.69
C PRO A 50 12.72 -18.19 10.74
N ASN A 51 14.05 -18.13 10.82
CA ASN A 51 14.81 -18.73 11.92
C ASN A 51 14.69 -17.91 13.22
N ARG A 52 14.04 -16.75 13.18
CA ARG A 52 13.71 -15.90 14.33
C ARG A 52 12.20 -15.77 14.47
N GLN A 53 11.61 -14.62 14.15
CA GLN A 53 10.17 -14.40 14.26
C GLN A 53 9.43 -14.55 12.91
N GLY A 54 10.11 -14.54 11.77
CA GLY A 54 9.46 -14.65 10.46
C GLY A 54 8.39 -13.58 10.22
N CYS A 55 8.64 -12.35 10.70
CA CYS A 55 7.69 -11.22 10.75
C CYS A 55 6.52 -11.38 11.74
N ALA A 56 6.31 -12.53 12.38
CA ALA A 56 5.19 -12.72 13.30
C ALA A 56 5.31 -11.81 14.53
N MET A 57 4.22 -11.13 14.89
CA MET A 57 4.14 -10.28 16.08
C MET A 57 3.46 -11.00 17.26
N ASN A 58 2.78 -12.12 17.00
CA ASN A 58 2.07 -12.92 18.00
C ASN A 58 1.90 -14.38 17.55
N ALA A 59 1.41 -15.24 18.45
CA ALA A 59 1.28 -16.68 18.22
C ALA A 59 0.30 -17.02 17.07
N ALA A 60 -0.75 -16.23 16.89
CA ALA A 60 -1.70 -16.40 15.79
C ALA A 60 -1.03 -16.22 14.42
N ALA A 61 -0.09 -15.28 14.30
CA ALA A 61 0.71 -15.07 13.10
C ALA A 61 1.78 -16.15 12.90
N GLU A 62 2.44 -16.57 13.98
CA GLU A 62 3.46 -17.62 13.95
C GLU A 62 2.90 -18.96 13.43
N ALA A 63 1.66 -19.27 13.78
CA ALA A 63 0.94 -20.46 13.28
C ALA A 63 0.68 -20.43 11.75
N ARG A 64 0.91 -19.29 11.08
CA ARG A 64 0.70 -19.11 9.63
C ARG A 64 1.87 -18.34 9.02
N PRO A 65 3.04 -18.97 8.82
CA PRO A 65 4.23 -18.28 8.32
C PRO A 65 4.01 -17.63 6.95
N VAL A 66 4.52 -16.40 6.77
CA VAL A 66 4.42 -15.62 5.52
C VAL A 66 5.74 -15.57 4.74
N VAL A 67 6.83 -16.01 5.37
CA VAL A 67 8.19 -15.98 4.85
C VAL A 67 8.86 -17.33 5.04
N ARG A 68 9.68 -17.75 4.07
CA ARG A 68 10.53 -18.93 4.16
C ARG A 68 11.91 -18.64 3.61
N LYS A 69 12.93 -19.36 4.08
CA LYS A 69 14.26 -19.37 3.47
C LYS A 69 14.28 -20.28 2.26
N ILE A 70 14.98 -19.85 1.21
CA ILE A 70 15.23 -20.63 0.00
C ILE A 70 16.70 -20.48 -0.41
N GLN A 71 17.24 -21.50 -1.05
CA GLN A 71 18.52 -21.39 -1.76
C GLN A 71 18.24 -20.97 -3.21
N PHE A 72 18.89 -19.90 -3.65
CA PHE A 72 18.75 -19.37 -5.00
C PHE A 72 20.11 -18.85 -5.49
N TYR A 73 20.55 -19.32 -6.66
CA TYR A 73 21.90 -19.04 -7.20
C TYR A 73 23.05 -19.28 -6.21
N GLY A 74 22.94 -20.32 -5.38
CA GLY A 74 23.98 -20.70 -4.41
C GLY A 74 24.05 -19.84 -3.15
N GLU A 75 23.13 -18.89 -2.97
CA GLU A 75 23.03 -18.08 -1.76
C GLU A 75 21.66 -18.24 -1.09
N GLU A 76 21.59 -17.84 0.18
CA GLU A 76 20.35 -17.82 0.96
C GLU A 76 19.53 -16.56 0.65
N TYR A 77 18.23 -16.74 0.45
CA TYR A 77 17.25 -15.68 0.24
C TYR A 77 16.00 -15.94 1.08
N LEU A 78 15.24 -14.87 1.35
CA LEU A 78 13.88 -14.95 1.85
C LEU A 78 12.90 -14.95 0.69
N TYR A 79 11.90 -15.81 0.77
CA TYR A 79 10.73 -15.83 -0.09
C TYR A 79 9.49 -15.39 0.68
N PHE A 80 8.86 -14.33 0.23
CA PHE A 80 7.58 -13.84 0.74
C PHE A 80 6.49 -14.16 -0.26
N LYS A 81 5.44 -14.88 0.15
CA LYS A 81 4.31 -15.22 -0.74
C LYS A 81 3.57 -13.94 -1.14
N ALA A 82 3.21 -13.82 -2.42
CA ALA A 82 2.39 -12.69 -2.88
C ALA A 82 1.05 -12.65 -2.12
N ILE A 83 0.58 -11.44 -1.80
CA ILE A 83 -0.71 -11.22 -1.14
C ILE A 83 -1.57 -10.30 -2.01
N ALA A 84 -2.76 -10.78 -2.34
CA ALA A 84 -3.76 -10.02 -3.10
C ALA A 84 -4.88 -9.57 -2.14
N PRO A 85 -5.09 -8.28 -1.94
CA PRO A 85 -6.26 -7.80 -1.20
C PRO A 85 -7.52 -7.97 -2.05
N GLN A 86 -8.64 -8.34 -1.41
CA GLN A 86 -9.96 -8.37 -2.07
C GLN A 86 -10.64 -7.00 -2.11
N VAL A 87 -10.20 -6.08 -1.26
CA VAL A 87 -10.64 -4.69 -1.22
C VAL A 87 -9.42 -3.82 -1.05
N ALA A 88 -9.18 -2.89 -1.98
CA ALA A 88 -8.18 -1.84 -1.84
C ALA A 88 -8.89 -0.51 -1.59
N ILE A 89 -8.57 0.15 -0.48
CA ILE A 89 -9.00 1.52 -0.20
C ILE A 89 -7.79 2.40 -0.47
N ILE A 90 -7.87 3.18 -1.54
CA ILE A 90 -6.82 4.08 -1.99
C ILE A 90 -7.29 5.53 -1.87
N ARG A 91 -6.33 6.45 -1.98
CA ARG A 91 -6.57 7.88 -1.92
C ARG A 91 -5.87 8.59 -3.06
N ALA A 92 -6.49 9.63 -3.58
CA ALA A 92 -5.91 10.57 -4.52
C ALA A 92 -6.45 11.99 -4.28
N THR A 93 -5.94 12.99 -5.00
CA THR A 93 -6.43 14.37 -4.87
C THR A 93 -7.68 14.58 -5.73
N THR A 94 -7.63 14.21 -7.01
CA THR A 94 -8.72 14.45 -7.96
C THR A 94 -9.03 13.17 -8.74
N ALA A 95 -10.31 12.88 -8.93
CA ALA A 95 -10.79 11.91 -9.93
C ALA A 95 -11.41 12.64 -11.13
N ASP A 96 -11.36 12.09 -12.33
CA ASP A 96 -12.29 12.49 -13.40
C ASP A 96 -13.57 11.64 -13.38
N GLU A 97 -14.54 11.97 -14.22
CA GLU A 97 -15.81 11.24 -14.34
C GLU A 97 -15.63 9.78 -14.79
N ARG A 98 -14.43 9.39 -15.25
CA ARG A 98 -14.05 8.02 -15.64
C ARG A 98 -13.21 7.31 -14.57
N GLY A 99 -12.96 7.95 -13.43
CA GLY A 99 -12.20 7.40 -12.31
C GLY A 99 -10.67 7.52 -12.42
N ASN A 100 -10.13 8.21 -13.43
CA ASN A 100 -8.68 8.45 -13.49
C ASN A 100 -8.26 9.33 -12.31
N LEU A 101 -7.15 8.99 -11.66
CA LEU A 101 -6.73 9.66 -10.42
C LEU A 101 -5.43 10.45 -10.59
N THR A 102 -5.42 11.70 -10.12
CA THR A 102 -4.22 12.53 -9.97
C THR A 102 -3.93 12.85 -8.50
N TYR A 103 -2.66 13.09 -8.19
CA TYR A 103 -2.11 13.13 -6.82
C TYR A 103 -1.50 14.50 -6.50
N GLU A 104 -1.96 15.56 -7.15
CA GLU A 104 -1.28 16.86 -7.16
C GLU A 104 -1.14 17.52 -5.79
N HIS A 105 -2.00 17.20 -4.81
CA HIS A 105 -1.87 17.71 -3.44
C HIS A 105 -1.40 16.63 -2.44
N GLU A 106 -1.12 15.40 -2.88
CA GLU A 106 -0.66 14.34 -1.98
C GLU A 106 0.83 14.51 -1.66
N GLY A 107 1.23 14.16 -0.43
CA GLY A 107 2.63 14.30 0.00
C GLY A 107 3.56 13.19 -0.51
N ALA A 108 3.00 12.07 -0.95
CA ALA A 108 3.73 10.95 -1.54
C ALA A 108 2.77 10.05 -2.31
N TYR A 109 3.28 9.31 -3.30
CA TYR A 109 2.49 8.32 -4.04
C TYR A 109 2.24 7.03 -3.26
N LEU A 110 3.19 6.64 -2.40
CA LEU A 110 3.18 5.38 -1.65
C LEU A 110 2.84 4.19 -2.58
N GLY A 111 2.00 3.25 -2.13
CA GLY A 111 1.65 2.03 -2.87
C GLY A 111 0.24 2.02 -3.47
N GLY A 112 -0.39 3.18 -3.70
CA GLY A 112 -1.78 3.25 -4.16
C GLY A 112 -2.02 2.52 -5.49
N LEU A 113 -1.13 2.69 -6.46
CA LEU A 113 -1.20 2.00 -7.76
C LEU A 113 -1.01 0.48 -7.60
N ASP A 114 -0.02 0.05 -6.81
CA ASP A 114 0.26 -1.38 -6.60
C ASP A 114 -0.92 -2.09 -5.93
N GLN A 115 -1.57 -1.43 -4.96
CA GLN A 115 -2.78 -1.95 -4.30
C GLN A 115 -3.96 -2.03 -5.26
N ALA A 116 -4.18 -1.02 -6.10
CA ALA A 116 -5.24 -1.02 -7.10
C ALA A 116 -5.06 -2.17 -8.11
N LEU A 117 -3.85 -2.31 -8.66
CA LEU A 117 -3.51 -3.41 -9.56
C LEU A 117 -3.65 -4.77 -8.89
N ALA A 118 -3.18 -4.91 -7.65
CA ALA A 118 -3.25 -6.16 -6.91
C ALA A 118 -4.70 -6.59 -6.65
N ALA A 119 -5.59 -5.68 -6.23
CA ALA A 119 -7.00 -5.99 -6.04
C ALA A 119 -7.70 -6.28 -7.37
N HIS A 120 -7.62 -5.35 -8.33
CA HIS A 120 -8.33 -5.44 -9.61
C HIS A 120 -7.98 -6.72 -10.38
N ASN A 121 -6.68 -7.01 -10.56
CA ASN A 121 -6.26 -8.19 -11.32
C ASN A 121 -6.62 -9.50 -10.61
N ASN A 122 -6.92 -9.48 -9.31
CA ASN A 122 -7.32 -10.64 -8.52
C ASN A 122 -8.83 -10.71 -8.26
N GLY A 123 -9.64 -9.91 -8.96
CA GLY A 123 -11.10 -9.93 -8.86
C GLY A 123 -11.62 -9.30 -7.57
N GLY A 124 -10.80 -8.50 -6.90
CA GLY A 124 -11.21 -7.62 -5.81
C GLY A 124 -11.81 -6.31 -6.33
N ILE A 125 -12.11 -5.41 -5.41
CA ILE A 125 -12.64 -4.08 -5.70
C ILE A 125 -11.70 -2.98 -5.20
N VAL A 126 -11.72 -1.84 -5.89
CA VAL A 126 -10.92 -0.65 -5.56
C VAL A 126 -11.84 0.52 -5.27
N ILE A 127 -11.70 1.09 -4.08
CA ILE A 127 -12.44 2.26 -3.60
C ILE A 127 -11.45 3.40 -3.46
N ALA A 128 -11.63 4.48 -4.23
CA ALA A 128 -10.79 5.65 -4.21
C ALA A 128 -11.47 6.81 -3.48
N GLN A 129 -10.91 7.25 -2.35
CA GLN A 129 -11.28 8.53 -1.76
C GLN A 129 -10.55 9.67 -2.49
N VAL A 130 -11.28 10.72 -2.88
CA VAL A 130 -10.74 11.91 -3.54
C VAL A 130 -11.29 13.20 -2.95
N LYS A 131 -10.55 14.31 -3.13
CA LYS A 131 -11.02 15.64 -2.71
C LYS A 131 -12.14 16.15 -3.61
N ARG A 132 -12.07 15.85 -4.90
CA ARG A 132 -12.94 16.44 -5.92
C ARG A 132 -13.01 15.58 -7.17
N ILE A 133 -14.06 15.81 -7.94
CA ILE A 133 -14.25 15.26 -9.28
C ILE A 133 -14.10 16.41 -10.30
N THR A 134 -13.43 16.14 -11.42
CA THR A 134 -13.33 17.04 -12.57
C THR A 134 -13.91 16.39 -13.83
N LYS A 135 -14.14 17.21 -14.87
CA LYS A 135 -14.69 16.76 -16.15
C LYS A 135 -13.76 15.76 -16.85
N ASP A 136 -14.31 14.76 -17.52
CA ASP A 136 -13.53 13.87 -18.40
C ASP A 136 -12.70 14.66 -19.43
N GLY A 137 -11.46 14.20 -19.65
CA GLY A 137 -10.50 14.82 -20.56
C GLY A 137 -9.88 16.14 -20.09
N SER A 138 -10.20 16.62 -18.87
CA SER A 138 -9.60 17.85 -18.32
C SER A 138 -8.25 17.63 -17.63
N MET A 139 -7.92 16.38 -17.28
CA MET A 139 -6.65 16.01 -16.67
C MET A 139 -5.53 15.91 -17.72
N ARG A 140 -4.30 16.28 -17.34
CA ARG A 140 -3.12 15.99 -18.16
C ARG A 140 -2.86 14.47 -18.11
N PRO A 141 -2.83 13.76 -19.25
CA PRO A 141 -2.67 12.30 -19.25
C PRO A 141 -1.39 11.81 -18.54
N HIS A 142 -0.30 12.58 -18.58
CA HIS A 142 0.96 12.24 -17.90
C HIS A 142 0.90 12.36 -16.37
N ASP A 143 -0.11 13.05 -15.83
CA ASP A 143 -0.29 13.19 -14.38
C ASP A 143 -1.18 12.09 -13.78
N VAL A 144 -1.91 11.36 -14.62
CA VAL A 144 -2.76 10.25 -14.17
C VAL A 144 -1.88 9.16 -13.58
N ARG A 145 -2.08 8.88 -12.29
CA ARG A 145 -1.31 7.88 -11.53
C ARG A 145 -2.02 6.54 -11.46
N VAL A 146 -3.32 6.56 -11.22
CA VAL A 146 -4.15 5.36 -11.24
C VAL A 146 -5.14 5.50 -12.39
N PRO A 147 -5.02 4.67 -13.44
CA PRO A 147 -6.00 4.62 -14.51
C PRO A 147 -7.39 4.24 -13.98
N GLY A 148 -8.42 4.94 -14.44
CA GLY A 148 -9.79 4.76 -13.94
C GLY A 148 -10.37 3.37 -14.18
N ILE A 149 -9.84 2.60 -15.13
CA ILE A 149 -10.23 1.20 -15.34
C ILE A 149 -9.93 0.30 -14.13
N LEU A 150 -9.00 0.71 -13.26
CA LEU A 150 -8.69 0.00 -12.04
C LEU A 150 -9.60 0.39 -10.87
N VAL A 151 -10.45 1.40 -11.02
CA VAL A 151 -11.23 1.99 -9.92
C VAL A 151 -12.69 1.61 -10.06
N ASP A 152 -13.24 0.94 -9.05
CA ASP A 152 -14.66 0.53 -9.05
C ASP A 152 -15.56 1.59 -8.42
N TYR A 153 -15.08 2.29 -7.38
CA TYR A 153 -15.84 3.29 -6.65
C TYR A 153 -15.01 4.53 -6.38
N VAL A 154 -15.61 5.71 -6.55
CA VAL A 154 -15.05 7.00 -6.14
C VAL A 154 -15.90 7.57 -5.01
N VAL A 155 -15.25 7.95 -3.91
CA VAL A 155 -15.87 8.60 -2.75
C VAL A 155 -15.27 9.99 -2.61
N VAL A 156 -16.12 11.02 -2.63
CA VAL A 156 -15.67 12.42 -2.53
C VAL A 156 -15.69 12.86 -1.07
N ASP A 157 -14.53 13.32 -0.58
CA ASP A 157 -14.36 13.99 0.70
C ASP A 157 -13.70 15.37 0.45
N PRO A 158 -14.50 16.44 0.29
CA PRO A 158 -14.00 17.78 0.01
C PRO A 158 -13.05 18.32 1.09
N ASP A 159 -13.20 17.82 2.31
CA ASP A 159 -12.46 18.24 3.50
C ASP A 159 -11.26 17.32 3.80
N GLN A 160 -10.91 16.41 2.87
CA GLN A 160 -9.79 15.50 3.10
C GLN A 160 -8.50 16.27 3.41
N LYS A 161 -7.87 15.90 4.53
CA LYS A 161 -6.65 16.51 5.03
C LYS A 161 -5.43 15.89 4.39
N GLN A 162 -4.40 16.67 4.06
CA GLN A 162 -3.14 16.18 3.50
C GLN A 162 -2.39 15.21 4.45
N THR A 163 -2.45 15.46 5.75
CA THR A 163 -1.94 14.58 6.82
C THR A 163 -2.91 14.56 8.01
N THR A 164 -2.59 13.87 9.11
CA THR A 164 -3.47 13.70 10.29
C THR A 164 -4.09 15.01 10.79
N GLN A 165 -3.35 16.11 10.78
CA GLN A 165 -3.81 17.41 11.29
C GLN A 165 -3.61 18.58 10.31
N THR A 166 -3.04 18.34 9.14
CA THR A 166 -2.80 19.39 8.13
C THR A 166 -3.87 19.34 7.07
N LEU A 167 -4.73 20.36 6.99
CA LEU A 167 -5.72 20.46 5.90
C LEU A 167 -5.02 20.50 4.54
N TYR A 168 -4.10 21.45 4.36
CA TYR A 168 -3.26 21.55 3.17
C TYR A 168 -2.01 22.37 3.43
N ASP A 169 -0.86 21.89 2.96
CA ASP A 169 0.43 22.56 2.95
C ASP A 169 1.11 22.34 1.57
N PRO A 170 1.26 23.39 0.74
CA PRO A 170 1.86 23.25 -0.60
C PRO A 170 3.34 22.86 -0.56
N ALA A 171 4.01 22.98 0.59
CA ALA A 171 5.38 22.47 0.73
C ALA A 171 5.42 20.93 0.79
N ILE A 172 4.35 20.29 1.27
CA ILE A 172 4.25 18.83 1.33
C ILE A 172 3.97 18.23 -0.05
N SER A 173 3.18 18.91 -0.90
CA SER A 173 2.93 18.48 -2.29
C SER A 173 4.07 18.86 -3.25
N GLY A 174 5.06 19.62 -2.79
CA GLY A 174 6.20 20.06 -3.59
C GLY A 174 5.85 21.22 -4.55
N GLU A 175 4.71 21.89 -4.37
CA GLU A 175 4.34 23.08 -5.13
C GLU A 175 5.20 24.28 -4.76
N ILE A 176 5.68 24.34 -3.51
CA ILE A 176 6.62 25.36 -3.04
C ILE A 176 7.78 24.73 -2.26
N PHE A 177 8.90 25.44 -2.22
CA PHE A 177 9.98 25.17 -1.27
C PHE A 177 10.01 26.30 -0.25
N ARG A 178 10.04 25.94 1.04
CA ARG A 178 10.25 26.93 2.11
C ARG A 178 11.72 27.36 2.13
N PRO A 179 12.02 28.65 2.38
CA PRO A 179 13.39 29.08 2.63
C PRO A 179 14.01 28.26 3.77
N LEU A 180 15.29 27.93 3.64
CA LEU A 180 16.09 27.47 4.77
C LEU A 180 16.38 28.70 5.63
N GLU A 181 15.83 28.75 6.83
CA GLU A 181 16.28 29.70 7.86
C GLU A 181 17.69 29.34 8.34
#